data_AF-A0A4P5Z6W0-F1
#
_entry.id   AF-A0A4P5Z6W0-F1
#
_cell.length_a   1.000
_cell.length_b   1.000
_cell.length_c   1.000
_cell.angle_alpha   90.00
_cell.angle_beta   90.00
_cell.angle_gamma   90.00
#
_symmetry.space_group_name_H-M   'P 1'
#
loop_
_entity.id
_entity.type
_entity.pdbx_description
1 polymer ?
#
loop_
_entity_poly.entity_id
_entity_poly.type
_entity_poly.pdbx_seq_one_letter_code
_entity_poly.pdbx_strand_id
1 'polypeptide(L)'
;MLLGQLPPGSSAQGGIKFPDYDRQTQRLKSLLIGQTAVQQPGGEVLVNSMRVEIYSYDGDTRKIDVVVEAPSCTFDFKERIASSPGPLLLKREDGGLLVAGVGFQWRQLSAQLYISNNVQTVIARKPRGL
;
A
#
# COMPACT_ATOMS: atom_id res chain seq x y z
N MET A 1 -10.35 -12.99 -8.79
CA MET A 1 -11.63 -12.27 -8.72
C MET A 1 -11.34 -10.79 -8.91
N LEU A 2 -11.85 -10.19 -9.98
CA LEU A 2 -11.68 -8.77 -10.28
C LEU A 2 -12.73 -8.01 -9.45
N LEU A 3 -12.31 -7.15 -8.53
CA LEU A 3 -13.18 -6.44 -7.56
C LEU A 3 -14.09 -5.36 -8.18
N GLY A 4 -14.35 -5.45 -9.49
CA GLY A 4 -15.09 -4.44 -10.24
C GLY A 4 -16.58 -4.35 -9.92
N GLN A 5 -17.19 -5.34 -9.26
CA GLN A 5 -18.64 -5.33 -8.98
C GLN A 5 -18.96 -6.13 -7.72
N LEU A 6 -18.80 -5.51 -6.55
CA LEU A 6 -19.45 -5.99 -5.34
C LEU A 6 -20.63 -5.02 -5.06
N PRO A 7 -21.85 -5.51 -4.77
CA PRO A 7 -22.93 -4.63 -4.33
C PRO A 7 -22.50 -3.82 -3.09
N PRO A 8 -22.99 -2.57 -2.90
CA PRO A 8 -22.73 -1.80 -1.68
C PRO A 8 -23.02 -2.64 -0.42
N GLY A 9 -22.12 -2.62 0.56
CA GLY A 9 -22.22 -3.46 1.77
C GLY A 9 -21.77 -4.92 1.61
N SER A 10 -21.34 -5.34 0.42
CA SER A 10 -20.76 -6.68 0.23
C SER A 10 -19.31 -6.71 0.70
N SER A 11 -18.96 -7.80 1.38
CA SER A 11 -17.60 -8.06 1.85
C SER A 11 -16.99 -9.22 1.07
N ALA A 12 -15.74 -9.07 0.65
CA ALA A 12 -14.93 -10.23 0.29
C ALA A 12 -14.33 -10.81 1.58
N GLN A 13 -14.88 -11.92 2.07
CA GLN A 13 -14.23 -12.74 3.09
C GLN A 13 -13.20 -13.64 2.39
N GLY A 14 -11.91 -13.44 2.67
CA GLY A 14 -10.82 -14.17 2.02
C GLY A 14 -9.56 -13.36 1.69
N GLY A 15 -9.49 -12.11 2.14
CA GLY A 15 -8.42 -11.20 1.78
C GLY A 15 -8.54 -10.67 0.35
N ILE A 16 -8.02 -9.48 0.13
CA ILE A 16 -7.91 -8.86 -1.19
C ILE A 16 -6.45 -8.76 -1.62
N LYS A 17 -6.22 -8.86 -2.92
CA LYS A 17 -4.93 -8.66 -3.56
C LYS A 17 -5.12 -7.82 -4.81
N PHE A 18 -4.51 -6.65 -4.85
CA PHE A 18 -4.58 -5.70 -5.95
C PHE A 18 -3.19 -5.44 -6.51
N PRO A 19 -2.81 -6.10 -7.61
CA PRO A 19 -1.53 -5.87 -8.25
C PRO A 19 -1.55 -4.57 -9.05
N ASP A 20 -0.45 -3.82 -8.98
CA ASP A 20 -0.15 -2.71 -9.89
C ASP A 20 1.07 -3.08 -10.73
N TYR A 21 0.88 -3.15 -12.05
CA TYR A 21 1.93 -3.51 -13.01
C TYR A 21 2.49 -2.27 -13.68
N ASP A 22 3.80 -2.27 -13.88
CA ASP A 22 4.44 -1.31 -14.77
C ASP A 22 3.93 -1.50 -16.21
N ARG A 23 3.49 -0.42 -16.85
CA ARG A 23 2.83 -0.52 -18.17
C ARG A 23 3.79 -0.93 -19.29
N GLN A 24 5.06 -0.56 -19.20
CA GLN A 24 6.03 -0.81 -20.27
C GLN A 24 6.62 -2.21 -20.17
N THR A 25 7.06 -2.59 -18.97
CA THR A 25 7.75 -3.85 -18.71
C THR A 25 6.82 -4.99 -18.33
N GLN A 26 5.55 -4.69 -18.01
CA GLN A 26 4.57 -5.64 -17.47
C GLN A 26 5.03 -6.33 -16.16
N ARG A 27 6.06 -5.79 -15.50
CA ARG A 27 6.54 -6.28 -14.20
C ARG A 27 5.63 -5.79 -13.08
N LEU A 28 5.45 -6.59 -12.04
CA LEU A 28 4.66 -6.22 -10.87
C LEU A 28 5.41 -5.15 -10.07
N LYS A 29 4.89 -3.92 -10.05
CA LYS A 29 5.48 -2.78 -9.33
C LYS A 29 5.10 -2.81 -7.85
N SER A 30 3.84 -3.08 -7.55
CA SER A 30 3.37 -3.19 -6.17
C SER A 30 2.18 -4.13 -6.03
N LEU A 31 1.93 -4.59 -4.81
CA LEU A 31 0.78 -5.42 -4.44
C LEU A 31 0.13 -4.86 -3.17
N LEU A 32 -1.11 -4.38 -3.28
CA LEU A 32 -1.92 -4.07 -2.11
C LEU A 32 -2.63 -5.34 -1.64
N ILE A 33 -2.52 -5.60 -0.34
CA ILE A 33 -3.10 -6.71 0.39
C ILE A 33 -3.97 -6.14 1.50
N GLY A 34 -5.10 -6.77 1.74
CA GLY A 34 -5.99 -6.46 2.86
C GLY A 34 -6.68 -7.72 3.33
N GLN A 35 -7.07 -7.79 4.60
CA GLN A 35 -7.80 -8.93 5.16
C GLN A 35 -9.26 -8.92 4.72
N THR A 36 -9.86 -7.73 4.63
CA THR A 36 -11.23 -7.54 4.14
C THR A 36 -11.29 -6.34 3.23
N ALA A 37 -12.21 -6.37 2.29
CA ALA A 37 -12.61 -5.22 1.49
C ALA A 37 -14.12 -5.09 1.52
N VAL A 38 -14.60 -3.93 1.97
CA VAL A 38 -16.03 -3.64 2.10
C VAL A 38 -16.34 -2.38 1.31
N GLN A 39 -17.21 -2.50 0.31
CA GLN A 39 -17.69 -1.34 -0.43
C GLN A 39 -18.47 -0.40 0.50
N GLN A 40 -18.09 0.87 0.47
CA GLN A 40 -18.74 1.93 1.24
C GLN A 40 -19.78 2.67 0.36
N PRO A 41 -20.81 3.28 0.98
CA PRO A 41 -21.63 4.28 0.31
C PRO A 41 -20.73 5.39 -0.25
N GLY A 42 -20.79 5.65 -1.56
CA GLY A 42 -19.89 6.59 -2.25
C GLY A 42 -18.84 5.95 -3.15
N GLY A 43 -18.72 4.62 -3.16
CA GLY A 43 -17.91 3.88 -4.14
C GLY A 43 -16.46 3.65 -3.72
N GLU A 44 -16.02 4.21 -2.59
CA GLU A 44 -14.77 3.83 -1.95
C GLU A 44 -14.87 2.42 -1.35
N VAL A 45 -13.71 1.80 -1.14
CA VAL A 45 -13.61 0.50 -0.48
C VAL A 45 -12.81 0.63 0.81
N LEU A 46 -13.43 0.25 1.92
CA LEU A 46 -12.74 0.12 3.20
C LEU A 46 -11.92 -1.17 3.18
N VAL A 47 -10.62 -1.00 3.32
CA VAL A 47 -9.64 -2.09 3.43
C VAL A 47 -9.17 -2.15 4.88
N ASN A 48 -9.28 -3.32 5.51
CA ASN A 48 -8.72 -3.55 6.85
C ASN A 48 -7.45 -4.41 6.76
N SER A 49 -6.53 -4.19 7.70
CA SER A 49 -5.21 -4.81 7.75
C SER A 49 -4.46 -4.59 6.44
N MET A 50 -4.33 -3.32 6.04
CA MET A 50 -3.70 -2.94 4.78
C MET A 50 -2.19 -3.19 4.84
N ARG A 51 -1.69 -3.87 3.82
CA ARG A 51 -0.26 -4.03 3.54
C ARG A 51 -0.01 -3.78 2.07
N VAL A 52 0.98 -2.97 1.74
CA VAL A 52 1.43 -2.74 0.37
C VAL A 52 2.88 -3.18 0.29
N GLU A 53 3.16 -4.06 -0.65
CA GLU A 53 4.51 -4.44 -1.01
C GLU A 53 4.89 -3.71 -2.29
N ILE A 54 6.01 -2.99 -2.27
CA ILE A 54 6.60 -2.36 -3.44
C ILE A 54 7.85 -3.16 -3.79
N TYR A 55 7.95 -3.55 -5.05
CA TYR A 55 8.98 -4.47 -5.51
C TYR A 55 10.09 -3.76 -6.26
N SER A 56 11.31 -4.25 -6.05
CA SER A 56 12.46 -3.98 -6.91
C SER A 56 12.87 -5.26 -7.64
N TYR A 57 13.67 -5.12 -8.68
CA TYR A 57 14.13 -6.22 -9.52
C TYR A 57 15.65 -6.20 -9.67
N ASP A 58 16.25 -7.36 -9.50
CA ASP A 58 17.66 -7.65 -9.75
C ASP A 58 17.71 -8.68 -10.90
N GLY A 59 17.90 -8.19 -12.13
CA GLY A 59 17.61 -8.96 -13.34
C GLY A 59 16.12 -9.36 -13.39
N ASP A 60 15.86 -10.66 -13.36
CA ASP A 60 14.51 -11.25 -13.31
C ASP A 60 14.05 -11.60 -11.88
N THR A 61 14.93 -11.42 -10.88
CA THR A 61 14.61 -11.72 -9.49
C THR A 61 13.85 -10.56 -8.87
N ARG A 62 12.58 -10.79 -8.51
CA ARG A 62 11.75 -9.83 -7.76
C ARG A 62 12.07 -9.89 -6.27
N LYS A 63 12.27 -8.73 -5.64
CA LYS A 63 12.47 -8.59 -4.18
C LYS A 63 11.49 -7.55 -3.64
N ILE A 64 11.05 -7.69 -2.39
CA ILE A 64 10.31 -6.61 -1.70
C ILE A 64 11.34 -5.54 -1.32
N ASP A 65 11.17 -4.31 -1.80
CA ASP A 65 12.02 -3.18 -1.42
C ASP A 65 11.39 -2.41 -0.26
N VAL A 66 10.07 -2.16 -0.32
CA VAL A 66 9.35 -1.39 0.68
C VAL A 66 8.06 -2.11 1.07
N VAL A 67 7.76 -2.05 2.36
CA VAL A 67 6.48 -2.47 2.93
C VAL A 67 5.82 -1.26 3.57
N VAL A 68 4.54 -1.05 3.26
CA VAL A 68 3.69 -0.03 3.89
C VAL A 68 2.52 -0.72 4.58
N GLU A 69 2.23 -0.38 5.83
CA GLU A 69 1.21 -1.02 6.66
C GLU A 69 0.32 0.02 7.33
N ALA A 70 -0.98 -0.27 7.38
CA ALA A 70 -1.97 0.52 8.11
C ALA A 70 -3.09 -0.40 8.63
N PRO A 71 -3.65 -0.16 9.84
CA PRO A 71 -4.76 -0.97 10.35
C PRO A 71 -6.01 -0.93 9.46
N SER A 72 -6.27 0.20 8.82
CA SER A 72 -7.32 0.35 7.82
C SER A 72 -7.09 1.58 6.94
N CYS A 73 -7.65 1.56 5.74
CA CYS A 73 -7.72 2.71 4.84
C CYS A 73 -8.95 2.62 3.93
N THR A 74 -9.44 3.75 3.46
CA THR A 74 -10.32 3.77 2.29
C THR A 74 -9.48 3.79 1.01
N PHE A 75 -9.98 3.14 -0.03
CA PHE A 75 -9.38 3.13 -1.35
C PHE A 75 -10.39 3.57 -2.41
N ASP A 76 -10.05 4.63 -3.13
CA ASP A 76 -10.74 5.07 -4.34
C ASP A 76 -10.08 4.40 -5.56
N PHE A 77 -10.81 3.49 -6.20
CA PHE A 77 -10.33 2.78 -7.40
C PHE A 77 -10.20 3.67 -8.63
N LYS A 78 -11.01 4.72 -8.73
CA LYS A 78 -11.04 5.63 -9.87
C LYS A 78 -9.82 6.55 -9.82
N GLU A 79 -9.60 7.18 -8.68
CA GLU A 79 -8.49 8.13 -8.48
C GLU A 79 -7.18 7.40 -8.09
N ARG A 80 -7.27 6.11 -7.72
CA ARG A 80 -6.16 5.28 -7.18
C ARG A 80 -5.50 5.93 -5.98
N ILE A 81 -6.34 6.34 -5.03
CA ILE A 81 -5.93 7.00 -3.79
C ILE A 81 -6.29 6.09 -2.61
N ALA A 82 -5.29 5.79 -1.78
CA ALA A 82 -5.51 5.20 -0.45
C ALA A 82 -5.43 6.30 0.60
N SER A 83 -6.37 6.35 1.55
CA SER A 83 -6.30 7.33 2.63
C SER A 83 -6.81 6.78 3.96
N SER A 84 -6.29 7.31 5.05
CA SER A 84 -6.76 6.97 6.40
C SER A 84 -6.44 8.10 7.36
N PRO A 85 -7.32 8.42 8.33
CA PRO A 85 -6.94 9.25 9.47
C PRO A 85 -6.05 8.50 10.48
N GLY A 86 -5.92 7.18 10.34
CA GLY A 86 -5.19 6.31 11.26
C GLY A 86 -3.66 6.30 11.05
N PRO A 87 -2.96 5.43 11.78
CA PRO A 87 -1.51 5.32 11.69
C PRO A 87 -1.05 4.64 10.39
N LEU A 88 0.14 5.01 9.96
CA LEU A 88 0.87 4.43 8.84
C LEU A 88 2.27 4.04 9.30
N LEU A 89 2.79 2.93 8.79
CA LEU A 89 4.18 2.53 8.92
C LEU A 89 4.74 2.12 7.56
N LEU A 90 5.79 2.79 7.12
CA LEU A 90 6.58 2.44 5.94
C LEU A 90 7.95 1.96 6.40
N LYS A 91 8.39 0.83 5.88
CA LYS A 91 9.71 0.25 6.13
C LYS A 91 10.35 -0.17 4.83
N ARG A 92 11.62 0.18 4.65
CA ARG A 92 12.46 -0.46 3.64
C ARG A 92 12.97 -1.80 4.18
N GLU A 93 12.99 -2.82 3.33
CA GLU A 93 13.38 -4.18 3.71
C GLU A 93 14.82 -4.23 4.26
N ASP A 94 15.72 -3.42 3.69
CA ASP A 94 17.11 -3.33 4.10
C ASP A 94 17.34 -2.58 5.43
N GLY A 95 16.27 -2.11 6.09
CA GLY A 95 16.31 -1.35 7.34
C GLY A 95 16.83 0.09 7.21
N GLY A 96 17.15 0.55 6.00
CA GLY A 96 17.74 1.87 5.77
C GLY A 96 16.75 3.03 5.91
N LEU A 97 15.44 2.74 5.91
CA LEU A 97 14.39 3.75 6.05
C LEU A 97 13.20 3.18 6.83
N LEU A 98 12.74 3.95 7.82
CA LEU A 98 11.45 3.78 8.46
C LEU A 98 10.76 5.13 8.52
N VAL A 99 9.50 5.19 8.10
CA VAL A 99 8.64 6.37 8.24
C VAL A 99 7.36 5.95 8.95
N ALA A 100 6.98 6.66 10.00
CA ALA A 100 5.74 6.45 10.73
C ALA A 100 4.98 7.78 10.85
N GLY A 101 3.67 7.70 11.00
CA GLY A 101 2.85 8.88 11.29
C GLY A 101 1.36 8.55 11.35
N VAL A 102 0.53 9.59 11.43
CA VAL A 102 -0.92 9.49 11.57
C VAL A 102 -1.60 10.43 10.60
N GLY A 103 -2.63 9.92 9.91
CA GLY A 103 -3.29 10.62 8.82
C GLY A 103 -2.44 10.57 7.57
N PHE A 104 -2.88 9.84 6.55
CA PHE A 104 -2.13 9.72 5.30
C PHE A 104 -3.01 9.71 4.06
N GLN A 105 -2.39 10.08 2.94
CA GLN A 105 -2.91 9.90 1.60
C GLN A 105 -1.80 9.39 0.68
N TRP A 106 -2.01 8.23 0.06
CA TRP A 106 -1.12 7.67 -0.95
C TRP A 106 -1.78 7.76 -2.33
N ARG A 107 -1.15 8.50 -3.24
CA ARG A 107 -1.57 8.68 -4.63
C ARG A 107 -0.72 7.79 -5.53
N GLN A 108 -1.28 6.67 -6.00
CA GLN A 108 -0.49 5.67 -6.73
C GLN A 108 -0.05 6.15 -8.12
N LEU A 109 -0.87 6.95 -8.79
CA LEU A 109 -0.57 7.45 -10.15
C LEU A 109 0.63 8.40 -10.18
N SER A 110 0.80 9.21 -9.14
CA SER A 110 1.91 10.16 -9.02
C SER A 110 3.05 9.69 -8.11
N ALA A 111 2.91 8.50 -7.52
CA ALA A 111 3.85 7.93 -6.54
C ALA A 111 4.12 8.87 -5.34
N GLN A 112 3.10 9.60 -4.87
CA GLN A 112 3.22 10.55 -3.77
C GLN A 112 2.57 10.02 -2.49
N LEU A 113 3.27 10.13 -1.36
CA LEU A 113 2.76 9.85 -0.04
C LEU A 113 2.75 11.14 0.80
N TYR A 114 1.57 11.49 1.31
CA TYR A 114 1.37 12.57 2.26
C TYR A 114 1.06 11.99 3.63
N ILE A 115 1.70 12.51 4.67
CA ILE A 115 1.46 12.12 6.06
C ILE A 115 1.29 13.41 6.87
N SER A 116 0.20 13.52 7.62
CA SER A 116 -0.25 14.79 8.19
C SER A 116 0.30 15.06 9.59
N ASN A 117 0.33 14.05 10.46
CA ASN A 117 0.58 14.24 11.89
C ASN A 117 1.59 13.23 12.43
N ASN A 118 2.27 13.61 13.52
CA ASN A 118 3.19 12.74 14.28
C ASN A 118 4.22 12.03 13.39
N VAL A 119 4.70 12.72 12.34
CA VAL A 119 5.62 12.15 11.37
C VAL A 119 6.97 11.90 12.02
N GLN A 120 7.41 10.65 12.00
CA GLN A 120 8.74 10.24 12.43
C GLN A 120 9.45 9.54 11.29
N THR A 121 10.68 9.94 11.04
CA THR A 121 11.51 9.37 10.00
C THR A 121 12.84 8.95 10.61
N VAL A 122 13.19 7.68 10.43
CA VAL A 122 14.50 7.13 10.78
C VAL A 122 15.20 6.74 9.49
N ILE A 123 16.38 7.30 9.28
CA ILE A 123 17.25 6.95 8.16
C ILE A 123 18.48 6.31 8.76
N ALA A 124 18.73 5.05 8.37
CA ALA A 124 19.89 4.31 8.80
C ALA A 124 20.76 4.00 7.59
N ARG A 125 22.08 4.04 7.82
CA ARG A 125 23.01 3.52 6.83
C ARG A 125 22.99 2.01 6.93
N LYS A 126 22.78 1.32 5.82
CA LYS A 126 23.04 -0.12 5.74
C LYS A 126 24.50 -0.37 6.21
N PRO A 127 24.73 -1.20 7.24
CA PRO A 127 26.09 -1.58 7.61
C PRO A 127 26.77 -2.15 6.38
N ARG A 128 27.95 -1.61 6.02
CA ARG A 128 28.80 -2.29 5.03
C ARG A 128 29.20 -3.62 5.65
N GLY A 129 29.11 -4.69 4.86
CA GLY A 129 29.14 -6.08 5.31
C GLY A 129 30.18 -6.42 6.38
N LEU A 130 29.80 -7.35 7.25
CA LEU A 130 30.70 -8.29 7.90
C LEU A 130 30.90 -9.47 6.95
#